data_AF-A0A1G0WDV8-F1
#
_entry.id   AF-A0A1G0WDV8-F1
#
_cell.length_a   1.000
_cell.length_b   1.000
_cell.length_c   1.000
_cell.angle_alpha   90.00
_cell.angle_beta   90.00
_cell.angle_gamma   90.00
#
_symmetry.space_group_name_H-M   'P 1'
#
loop_
_entity.id
_entity.type
_entity.pdbx_description
1 polymer ?
#
loop_
_entity_poly.entity_id
_entity_poly.type
_entity_poly.pdbx_seq_one_letter_code
_entity_poly.pdbx_strand_id
1 'polypeptide(L)' 'MATLEIYRTDFLFANMSLITGLGSPMNIAGNYYNYNISKTPNEADGLAIEQDWGVIGQDIAKAVQNYDESLNVK' A
#
# COMPACT_ATOMS: atom_id res chain seq x y z
N MET A 1 11.91 20.24 3.34
CA MET A 1 11.36 19.26 2.39
C MET A 1 10.96 18.03 3.18
N ALA A 2 9.67 17.89 3.48
CA ALA A 2 9.18 16.69 4.13
C ALA A 2 9.12 15.58 3.07
N THR A 3 9.93 14.55 3.23
CA THR A 3 9.79 13.31 2.47
C THR A 3 8.52 12.64 2.96
N LEU A 4 7.40 12.90 2.28
CA LEU A 4 6.16 12.14 2.47
C LEU A 4 6.50 10.68 2.18
N GLU A 5 6.60 9.85 3.23
CA GLU A 5 6.55 8.42 3.02
C GLU A 5 5.23 8.12 2.30
N ILE A 6 5.35 7.45 1.15
CA ILE A 6 4.20 7.08 0.35
C ILE A 6 3.51 5.93 1.08
N TYR A 7 2.54 6.25 1.92
CA TYR A 7 1.56 5.29 2.43
C TYR A 7 1.01 4.43 1.30
N ARG A 8 0.85 3.12 1.53
CA ARG A 8 0.42 2.15 0.52
C ARG A 8 -0.69 1.27 1.06
N THR A 9 -1.66 0.96 0.20
CA THR A 9 -2.80 0.09 0.52
C THR A 9 -2.46 -1.41 0.45
N ASP A 10 -1.20 -1.80 0.26
CA ASP A 10 -0.78 -3.20 0.06
C ASP A 10 -0.33 -3.90 1.36
N PHE A 11 -0.45 -3.22 2.50
CA PHE A 11 -0.23 -3.84 3.79
C PHE A 11 -1.30 -4.92 4.03
N LEU A 12 -0.89 -6.10 4.52
CA LEU A 12 -1.69 -7.35 4.61
C LEU A 12 -2.16 -8.01 3.31
N PHE A 13 -1.84 -7.47 2.13
CA PHE A 13 -2.08 -8.18 0.88
C PHE A 13 -0.95 -9.15 0.55
N ALA A 14 -1.30 -10.28 -0.08
CA ALA A 14 -0.30 -11.22 -0.57
C ALA A 14 0.49 -10.57 -1.71
N ASN A 15 1.82 -10.55 -1.60
CA ASN A 15 2.68 -10.08 -2.66
C ASN A 15 2.73 -11.14 -3.77
N MET A 16 1.98 -10.94 -4.84
CA MET A 16 1.84 -11.92 -5.92
C MET A 16 2.72 -11.52 -7.11
N SER A 17 3.66 -12.38 -7.49
CA SER A 17 4.50 -12.20 -8.69
C SER A 17 4.04 -13.08 -9.84
N LEU A 18 4.44 -12.77 -11.08
CA LEU A 18 4.13 -13.60 -12.26
C LEU A 18 4.61 -15.05 -12.09
N ILE A 19 5.79 -15.24 -11.49
CA ILE A 19 6.36 -16.56 -11.20
C ILE A 19 5.55 -17.29 -10.12
N THR A 20 5.12 -16.56 -9.08
CA THR A 20 4.23 -17.06 -8.03
C THR A 20 2.91 -17.55 -8.64
N GLY A 21 2.32 -16.77 -9.55
CA GLY A 21 1.09 -17.13 -10.26
C GLY A 21 1.23 -18.40 -11.11
N LEU A 22 2.30 -18.51 -11.89
CA LEU A 22 2.54 -19.69 -12.75
C LEU A 22 2.95 -20.94 -11.97
N GLY A 23 3.69 -20.80 -10.88
CA GLY A 23 4.14 -21.93 -10.04
C GLY A 23 3.06 -22.50 -9.12
N SER A 24 2.08 -21.68 -8.73
CA SER A 24 1.04 -22.06 -7.76
C SER A 24 0.20 -23.30 -8.15
N PRO A 25 -0.25 -23.50 -9.42
CA PRO A 25 -1.05 -24.68 -9.77
C PRO A 25 -0.23 -25.97 -9.82
N MET A 26 1.08 -25.86 -10.06
CA MET A 26 2.00 -26.99 -10.13
C MET A 26 2.61 -27.36 -8.77
N ASN A 27 2.42 -26.52 -7.74
CA ASN A 27 2.92 -26.70 -6.37
C ASN A 27 4.43 -27.04 -6.28
N ILE A 28 5.26 -26.47 -7.17
CA ILE A 28 6.67 -26.86 -7.35
C ILE A 28 7.54 -26.42 -6.15
N ALA A 29 7.21 -25.29 -5.51
CA ALA A 29 7.98 -24.67 -4.44
C ALA A 29 7.26 -24.69 -3.08
N GLY A 30 6.05 -25.24 -2.99
CA GLY A 30 5.27 -25.28 -1.74
C GLY A 30 4.50 -23.97 -1.48
N ASN A 31 4.76 -23.31 -0.36
CA ASN A 31 3.99 -22.12 0.02
C ASN A 31 4.43 -20.88 -0.78
N TYR A 32 3.59 -20.48 -1.73
CA TYR A 32 3.80 -19.34 -2.62
C TYR A 32 3.34 -18.00 -2.03
N TYR A 33 2.58 -18.02 -0.94
CA TYR A 33 1.96 -16.82 -0.37
C TYR A 33 2.83 -16.28 0.75
N ASN A 34 3.53 -15.19 0.47
CA ASN A 34 4.18 -14.38 1.48
C ASN A 34 3.32 -13.15 1.74
N TYR A 35 2.83 -13.04 2.96
CA TYR A 35 1.99 -11.93 3.40
C TYR A 35 2.86 -10.86 4.07
N ASN A 36 2.48 -9.60 3.92
CA ASN A 36 3.02 -8.54 4.77
C ASN A 36 2.50 -8.76 6.21
N ILE A 37 3.27 -9.49 7.02
CA ILE A 37 2.94 -9.84 8.41
C ILE A 37 3.80 -9.03 9.39
N SER A 38 3.16 -8.56 10.46
CA SER A 38 3.84 -7.98 11.62
C SER A 38 4.06 -9.02 12.71
N LYS A 39 4.89 -8.69 13.72
CA LYS A 39 5.22 -9.63 14.81
C LYS A 39 4.01 -9.96 15.68
N THR A 40 3.02 -9.07 15.70
CA THR A 40 1.76 -9.30 16.43
C THR A 40 0.54 -8.91 15.58
N PRO A 41 -0.62 -9.54 15.80
CA PRO A 41 -1.88 -9.13 15.14
C PRO A 41 -2.22 -7.66 15.38
N ASN A 42 -2.07 -7.17 16.62
CA ASN A 42 -2.35 -5.77 16.96
C ASN A 42 -1.46 -4.79 16.20
N GLU A 43 -0.20 -5.14 15.97
CA GLU A 43 0.73 -4.33 15.17
C GLU A 43 0.33 -4.35 13.69
N ALA A 44 -0.13 -5.50 13.17
CA ALA A 44 -0.60 -5.61 11.80
C ALA A 44 -1.87 -4.77 11.57
N ASP A 45 -2.84 -4.86 12.48
CA ASP A 45 -4.08 -4.10 12.40
C ASP A 45 -3.82 -2.58 12.53
N GLY A 46 -2.93 -2.20 13.44
CA GLY A 46 -2.53 -0.80 13.63
C GLY A 46 -1.88 -0.21 12.38
N LEU A 47 -0.93 -0.94 11.78
CA LEU A 47 -0.28 -0.52 10.54
C LEU A 47 -1.28 -0.47 9.37
N ALA A 48 -2.17 -1.45 9.23
CA ALA A 48 -3.17 -1.44 8.17
C ALA A 48 -4.06 -0.18 8.23
N ILE A 49 -4.58 0.14 9.42
CA ILE A 49 -5.42 1.32 9.63
C ILE A 49 -4.62 2.61 9.37
N GLU A 50 -3.38 2.70 9.85
CA GLU A 50 -2.52 3.85 9.62
C GLU A 50 -2.26 4.08 8.13
N GLN A 51 -1.98 3.01 7.38
CA GLN A 51 -1.75 3.08 5.95
C GLN A 51 -3.00 3.54 5.18
N ASP A 52 -4.18 3.01 5.52
CA ASP A 52 -5.45 3.39 4.88
C ASP A 52 -5.75 4.90 5.07
N TRP A 53 -5.59 5.41 6.29
CA TRP A 53 -5.76 6.83 6.58
C TRP A 53 -4.68 7.69 5.93
N GLY A 54 -3.45 7.19 5.88
CA GLY A 54 -2.33 7.86 5.23
C GLY A 54 -2.56 8.10 3.74
N VAL A 55 -3.10 7.11 3.02
CA VAL A 55 -3.47 7.22 1.59
C VAL A 55 -4.58 8.25 1.38
N ILE A 56 -5.63 8.24 2.23
CA ILE A 56 -6.69 9.26 2.17
C ILE A 56 -6.10 10.67 2.34
N GLY A 57 -5.18 10.85 3.29
CA GLY A 57 -4.51 12.13 3.50
C GLY A 57 -3.70 12.59 2.28
N GLN A 58 -3.01 11.67 1.60
CA GLN A 58 -2.28 11.98 0.37
C GLN A 58 -3.20 12.41 -0.76
N ASP A 59 -4.33 11.73 -0.94
CA ASP A 59 -5.30 12.07 -1.98
C ASP A 59 -5.92 13.46 -1.74
N ILE A 60 -6.24 13.79 -0.49
CA ILE A 60 -6.73 15.12 -0.11
C ILE A 60 -5.67 16.18 -0.41
N ALA A 61 -4.42 15.96 0.01
CA ALA A 61 -3.33 16.91 -0.22
C ALA A 61 -3.11 17.17 -1.72
N LYS A 62 -3.16 16.11 -2.54
CA LYS A 62 -3.05 16.21 -3.99
C LYS A 62 -4.22 16.97 -4.61
N ALA A 63 -5.45 16.76 -4.12
CA ALA A 63 -6.62 17.49 -4.60
C ALA A 63 -6.53 19.00 -4.31
N VAL A 64 -6.08 19.38 -3.11
CA VAL A 64 -5.84 20.78 -2.74
C VAL A 64 -4.77 21.40 -3.65
N GLN A 65 -3.64 20.73 -3.83
CA GLN A 65 -2.58 21.21 -4.71
C GLN A 65 -3.09 21.46 -6.13
N ASN A 66 -3.81 20.49 -6.71
CA ASN A 66 -4.37 20.62 -8.06
C ASN A 66 -5.36 21.79 -8.17
N TYR A 67 -6.15 22.03 -7.11
CA TYR A 67 -7.08 23.15 -7.07
C TYR A 67 -6.34 24.49 -7.05
N ASP A 68 -5.32 24.64 -6.20
CA ASP A 68 -4.50 25.85 -6.12
C ASP A 68 -3.77 26.13 -7.43
N GLU A 69 -3.21 25.10 -8.08
CA GLU A 69 -2.60 25.21 -9.41
C GLU A 69 -3.61 25.69 -10.45
N SER A 70 -4.85 25.20 -10.41
CA SER A 70 -5.92 25.62 -11.33
C SER A 70 -6.32 27.10 -11.15
N LEU A 71 -6.12 27.65 -9.95
CA LEU A 71 -6.35 29.06 -9.65
C LEU A 71 -5.20 29.96 -10.09
N ASN A 72 -3.94 29.49 -9.99
CA ASN A 72 -2.74 30.25 -10.38
C ASN A 72 -2.49 30.31 -11.89
N VAL A 73 -3.25 29.54 -12.70
CA VAL A 73 -3.16 29.55 -14.17
C VAL A 73 -4.15 30.55 -14.80
N LYS A 74 -5.01 31.21 -14.00
CA LYS A 74 -5.87 32.32 -14.43
C LYS A 74 -5.22 33.67 -14.19
#